data_AF-A0A8T6QPV3-F1
#
_entry.id   AF-A0A8T6QPV3-F1
#
_cell.length_a   1.000
_cell.length_b   1.000
_cell.length_c   1.000
_cell.angle_alpha   90.00
_cell.angle_beta   90.00
_cell.angle_gamma   90.00
#
_symmetry.space_group_name_H-M   'P 1'
#
loop_
_entity.id
_entity.type
_entity.pdbx_description
1 polymer ?
#
loop_
_entity_poly.entity_id
_entity_poly.type
_entity_poly.pdbx_seq_one_letter_code
_entity_poly.pdbx_strand_id
1 'polypeptide(L)'
;MNWFPGGRSRRLFVASQLTCLVAGTVGLTACVEGAPSTPLSSPSVTDGTSSAAVIEAAVPAAAAVEHRTYELPNSVVQVVTVPPQSDHTLAVVWSVDLATLSQQAQAAGAIAAINAGFFDPQNGLTTSFVIVDGAIMADPRQNPRLIENPDLQTILPAILNRSEFRIYNCADGVEYDIATHGAPIPAPCTLVDVVGAGPQLLPALTGYEEGFMADNNAGERVRDALGSQWPNARSAVGLKADGTVVLAIATQLRDADRATGLTLAQMAEFLASLGVTKALNLDGGSSTALYFDGHTDFGKLDAEGAPIERPIKSVLVVR
;
A
#
# COMPACT_ATOMS: atom_id res chain seq x y z
N MET A 1 -16.79 17.55 -11.64
CA MET A 1 -16.06 17.58 -12.94
C MET A 1 -15.60 16.17 -13.34
N ASN A 2 -16.16 15.63 -14.42
CA ASN A 2 -15.71 14.36 -15.02
C ASN A 2 -14.42 14.62 -15.81
N TRP A 3 -13.35 13.99 -15.37
CA TRP A 3 -12.12 13.90 -16.14
C TRP A 3 -12.28 12.70 -17.11
N PHE A 4 -12.23 12.94 -18.42
CA PHE A 4 -12.34 12.02 -19.58
C PHE A 4 -13.73 11.82 -20.25
N PRO A 5 -13.85 11.94 -21.60
CA PRO A 5 -15.10 11.74 -22.36
C PRO A 5 -15.29 10.27 -22.78
N GLY A 6 -16.53 9.76 -22.67
CA GLY A 6 -16.89 8.38 -22.97
C GLY A 6 -17.50 8.15 -24.36
N GLY A 7 -17.30 6.94 -24.90
CA GLY A 7 -18.03 6.36 -26.03
C GLY A 7 -18.64 5.01 -25.62
N ARG A 8 -19.96 4.86 -25.79
CA ARG A 8 -20.74 3.66 -25.42
C ARG A 8 -20.73 2.60 -26.53
N SER A 9 -20.72 1.32 -26.15
CA SER A 9 -21.51 0.30 -26.84
C SER A 9 -21.90 -0.85 -25.89
N ARG A 10 -23.18 -1.21 -25.93
CA ARG A 10 -23.83 -2.25 -25.10
C ARG A 10 -23.62 -3.63 -25.70
N ARG A 11 -23.54 -4.69 -24.87
CA ARG A 11 -24.08 -6.03 -25.19
C ARG A 11 -24.27 -6.93 -23.95
N LEU A 12 -25.22 -7.84 -24.10
CA LEU A 12 -26.00 -8.62 -23.14
C LEU A 12 -25.21 -9.61 -22.24
N PHE A 13 -25.71 -9.76 -21.01
CA PHE A 13 -25.44 -10.89 -20.11
C PHE A 13 -26.34 -12.10 -20.43
N VAL A 14 -25.79 -13.32 -20.28
CA VAL A 14 -26.56 -14.56 -20.10
C VAL A 14 -26.03 -15.23 -18.83
N ALA A 15 -26.94 -15.50 -17.89
CA ALA A 15 -26.68 -16.19 -16.63
C ALA A 15 -26.77 -17.71 -16.81
N SER A 16 -26.00 -18.46 -16.03
CA SER A 16 -26.22 -19.89 -15.80
C SER A 16 -26.08 -20.20 -14.31
N GLN A 17 -27.10 -20.83 -13.74
CA GLN A 17 -27.18 -21.32 -12.37
C GLN A 17 -26.99 -22.84 -12.32
N LEU A 18 -26.83 -23.34 -11.08
CA LEU A 18 -27.21 -24.68 -10.57
C LEU A 18 -26.18 -25.81 -10.82
N THR A 19 -25.87 -26.76 -9.92
CA THR A 19 -26.44 -27.21 -8.64
C THR A 19 -25.39 -28.08 -7.91
N CYS A 20 -25.38 -28.11 -6.57
CA CYS A 20 -24.72 -29.16 -5.77
C CYS A 20 -25.54 -30.46 -5.76
N LEU A 21 -24.87 -31.62 -5.71
CA LEU A 21 -25.47 -32.88 -5.27
C LEU A 21 -24.57 -33.55 -4.22
N VAL A 22 -25.21 -34.01 -3.15
CA VAL A 22 -24.63 -34.69 -1.99
C VAL A 22 -24.95 -36.19 -2.08
N ALA A 23 -24.11 -37.00 -1.41
CA ALA A 23 -24.42 -38.25 -0.70
C ALA A 23 -23.78 -39.54 -1.25
N GLY A 24 -23.13 -40.27 -0.35
CA GLY A 24 -22.69 -41.65 -0.57
C GLY A 24 -21.82 -42.16 0.59
N THR A 25 -22.46 -42.65 1.65
CA THR A 25 -21.88 -43.29 2.86
C THR A 25 -21.50 -44.77 2.66
N VAL A 26 -20.88 -45.34 3.72
CA VAL A 26 -20.71 -46.77 4.13
C VAL A 26 -19.24 -47.24 4.03
N GLY A 27 -18.57 -47.81 5.05
CA GLY A 27 -18.95 -48.16 6.42
C GLY A 27 -17.86 -48.96 7.17
N LEU A 28 -18.15 -49.21 8.46
CA LEU A 28 -17.79 -50.34 9.35
C LEU A 28 -16.40 -50.48 10.09
N THR A 29 -16.49 -50.33 11.42
CA THR A 29 -16.11 -51.24 12.56
C THR A 29 -14.61 -51.46 12.89
N ALA A 30 -14.08 -50.88 13.99
CA ALA A 30 -13.89 -51.42 15.38
C ALA A 30 -12.87 -52.59 15.48
N CYS A 31 -12.06 -52.86 16.51
CA CYS A 31 -11.65 -52.32 17.82
C CYS A 31 -10.51 -53.28 18.29
N VAL A 32 -9.44 -52.86 18.97
CA VAL A 32 -8.69 -53.72 19.94
C VAL A 32 -8.04 -52.86 21.04
N GLU A 33 -8.21 -53.32 22.28
CA GLU A 33 -7.78 -52.80 23.59
C GLU A 33 -6.32 -53.16 23.98
N GLY A 34 -5.80 -52.53 25.04
CA GLY A 34 -4.89 -53.19 26.00
C GLY A 34 -3.67 -52.39 26.49
N ALA A 35 -3.75 -51.86 27.72
CA ALA A 35 -2.68 -51.21 28.51
C ALA A 35 -1.92 -52.25 29.41
N PRO A 36 -1.22 -51.91 30.54
CA PRO A 36 -0.10 -50.99 30.85
C PRO A 36 1.08 -51.70 31.61
N SER A 37 1.94 -50.94 32.32
CA SER A 37 2.89 -51.30 33.43
C SER A 37 4.37 -51.56 33.03
N THR A 38 5.46 -51.18 33.73
CA THR A 38 5.81 -50.57 35.05
C THR A 38 7.35 -50.25 35.05
N PRO A 39 8.02 -49.74 36.12
CA PRO A 39 9.02 -48.66 35.98
C PRO A 39 10.47 -48.98 36.41
N LEU A 40 11.30 -47.92 36.38
CA LEU A 40 12.55 -47.61 37.10
C LEU A 40 13.81 -48.46 36.84
N SER A 41 14.87 -47.76 36.41
CA SER A 41 16.24 -47.98 36.89
C SER A 41 17.11 -46.75 36.57
N SER A 42 17.56 -46.05 37.61
CA SER A 42 18.68 -45.11 37.56
C SER A 42 19.99 -45.89 37.49
N PRO A 43 21.06 -45.33 36.90
CA PRO A 43 22.24 -45.18 37.75
C PRO A 43 23.08 -43.90 37.49
N SER A 44 23.79 -43.56 38.57
CA SER A 44 25.15 -42.98 38.63
C SER A 44 25.44 -41.63 37.99
N VAL A 45 25.58 -40.66 38.89
CA VAL A 45 26.36 -39.43 38.78
C VAL A 45 27.77 -39.73 38.28
N THR A 46 28.17 -39.12 37.18
CA THR A 46 29.58 -38.91 36.81
C THR A 46 29.84 -37.40 36.75
N ASP A 47 30.72 -36.93 37.62
CA ASP A 47 31.32 -35.60 37.56
C ASP A 47 32.14 -35.49 36.27
N GLY A 48 31.53 -34.90 35.25
CA GLY A 48 32.20 -34.40 34.07
C GLY A 48 32.10 -32.89 34.08
N THR A 49 33.23 -32.21 34.29
CA THR A 49 33.37 -30.76 34.12
C THR A 49 33.15 -30.43 32.65
N SER A 50 31.88 -30.31 32.26
CA SER A 50 31.47 -29.81 30.95
C SER A 50 31.63 -28.30 30.99
N SER A 51 32.72 -27.81 30.40
CA SER A 51 32.82 -26.42 29.99
C SER A 51 31.69 -26.17 28.99
N ALA A 52 30.57 -25.67 29.49
CA ALA A 52 29.48 -25.18 28.67
C ALA A 52 30.06 -24.05 27.81
N ALA A 53 30.40 -24.38 26.56
CA ALA A 53 30.62 -23.38 25.53
C ALA A 53 29.33 -22.57 25.48
N VAL A 54 29.42 -21.31 25.87
CA VAL A 54 28.38 -20.33 25.62
C VAL A 54 28.27 -20.28 24.10
N ILE A 55 27.24 -20.91 23.55
CA ILE A 55 26.86 -20.69 22.16
C ILE A 55 26.35 -19.26 22.15
N GLU A 56 27.24 -18.33 21.83
CA GLU A 56 26.89 -16.98 21.47
C GLU A 56 25.95 -17.12 20.25
N ALA A 57 24.66 -16.98 20.50
CA ALA A 57 23.65 -17.07 19.46
C ALA A 57 24.01 -16.00 18.42
N ALA A 58 24.39 -16.46 17.23
CA ALA A 58 24.67 -15.57 16.12
C ALA A 58 23.46 -14.64 15.96
N VAL A 59 23.70 -13.33 16.08
CA VAL A 59 22.67 -12.33 15.81
C VAL A 59 22.16 -12.62 14.40
N PRO A 60 20.85 -12.91 14.21
CA PRO A 60 20.34 -13.20 12.89
C PRO A 60 20.64 -12.01 11.98
N ALA A 61 21.23 -12.28 10.81
CA ALA A 61 21.48 -11.25 9.82
C ALA A 61 20.17 -10.54 9.47
N ALA A 62 20.21 -9.21 9.36
CA ALA A 62 19.05 -8.41 9.00
C ALA A 62 18.43 -8.93 7.70
N ALA A 63 17.10 -8.97 7.66
CA ALA A 63 16.38 -9.41 6.48
C ALA A 63 16.53 -8.36 5.37
N ALA A 64 16.81 -8.80 4.14
CA ALA A 64 17.06 -7.89 3.03
C ALA A 64 15.78 -7.22 2.53
N VAL A 65 15.90 -5.97 2.08
CA VAL A 65 14.86 -5.31 1.26
C VAL A 65 14.88 -5.95 -0.13
N GLU A 66 13.74 -6.43 -0.59
CA GLU A 66 13.63 -7.15 -1.86
C GLU A 66 12.83 -6.35 -2.89
N HIS A 67 13.32 -6.32 -4.14
CA HIS A 67 12.56 -5.84 -5.29
C HIS A 67 12.13 -7.03 -6.17
N ARG A 68 10.86 -7.06 -6.56
CA ARG A 68 10.28 -8.10 -7.42
C ARG A 68 9.36 -7.50 -8.48
N THR A 69 9.44 -8.07 -9.68
CA THR A 69 8.57 -7.75 -10.81
C THR A 69 7.52 -8.83 -11.00
N TYR A 70 6.27 -8.43 -11.18
CA TYR A 70 5.12 -9.30 -11.44
C TYR A 70 4.50 -8.94 -12.78
N GLU A 71 4.56 -9.86 -13.73
CA GLU A 71 3.95 -9.72 -15.05
C GLU A 71 2.47 -10.11 -14.99
N LEU A 72 1.57 -9.17 -15.25
CA LEU A 72 0.12 -9.40 -15.31
C LEU A 72 -0.38 -9.16 -16.74
N PRO A 73 -1.55 -9.72 -17.14
CA PRO A 73 -2.05 -9.59 -18.51
C PRO A 73 -2.23 -8.15 -19.02
N ASN A 74 -2.44 -7.18 -18.12
CA ASN A 74 -2.70 -5.78 -18.49
C ASN A 74 -1.74 -4.79 -17.80
N SER A 75 -0.71 -5.25 -17.07
CA SER A 75 0.19 -4.38 -16.30
C SER A 75 1.46 -5.12 -15.90
N VAL A 76 2.56 -4.41 -15.66
CA VAL A 76 3.69 -4.92 -14.87
C VAL A 76 3.62 -4.29 -13.50
N VAL A 77 3.70 -5.09 -12.43
CA VAL A 77 3.71 -4.59 -11.06
C VAL A 77 5.10 -4.72 -10.47
N GLN A 78 5.70 -3.59 -10.11
CA GLN A 78 6.97 -3.56 -9.38
C GLN A 78 6.68 -3.47 -7.89
N VAL A 79 7.34 -4.30 -7.09
CA VAL A 79 7.10 -4.43 -5.66
C VAL A 79 8.41 -4.38 -4.89
N VAL A 80 8.50 -3.46 -3.93
CA VAL A 80 9.55 -3.47 -2.92
C VAL A 80 8.95 -3.96 -1.60
N THR A 81 9.58 -4.97 -0.99
CA THR A 81 9.19 -5.52 0.31
C THR A 81 10.26 -5.17 1.35
N VAL A 82 9.85 -4.55 2.45
CA VAL A 82 10.71 -4.13 3.56
C VAL A 82 10.31 -4.93 4.80
N PRO A 83 11.05 -5.99 5.16
CA PRO A 83 10.82 -6.74 6.38
C PRO A 83 11.08 -5.88 7.63
N PRO A 84 10.38 -6.11 8.74
CA PRO A 84 10.60 -5.37 9.98
C PRO A 84 11.95 -5.68 10.63
N GLN A 85 12.60 -6.80 10.27
CA GLN A 85 13.97 -7.15 10.68
C GLN A 85 15.05 -6.61 9.74
N SER A 86 14.70 -5.76 8.78
CA SER A 86 15.70 -5.09 7.94
C SER A 86 16.39 -3.96 8.72
N ASP A 87 17.60 -3.57 8.29
CA ASP A 87 18.32 -2.42 8.84
C ASP A 87 17.78 -1.07 8.32
N HIS A 88 16.64 -1.10 7.61
CA HIS A 88 16.05 0.08 6.99
C HIS A 88 14.70 0.43 7.62
N THR A 89 14.41 1.72 7.62
CA THR A 89 13.14 2.28 8.06
C THR A 89 12.51 3.09 6.94
N LEU A 90 11.21 3.35 7.06
CA LEU A 90 10.55 4.29 6.17
C LEU A 90 10.61 5.70 6.74
N ALA A 91 10.67 6.69 5.86
CA ALA A 91 10.50 8.10 6.18
C ALA A 91 9.68 8.80 5.09
N VAL A 92 9.02 9.90 5.46
CA VAL A 92 8.38 10.80 4.50
C VAL A 92 9.37 11.89 4.10
N VAL A 93 9.58 12.05 2.80
CA VAL A 93 10.31 13.18 2.24
C VAL A 93 9.31 14.05 1.47
N TRP A 94 9.46 15.36 1.60
CA TRP A 94 8.62 16.35 0.94
C TRP A 94 9.48 17.45 0.33
N SER A 95 8.94 18.14 -0.67
CA SER A 95 9.65 19.18 -1.38
C SER A 95 8.85 20.48 -1.43
N VAL A 96 9.54 21.61 -1.18
CA VAL A 96 8.95 22.96 -1.29
C VAL A 96 8.51 23.21 -2.74
N ASP A 97 9.43 23.00 -3.68
CA ASP A 97 9.17 22.96 -5.11
C ASP A 97 9.00 21.51 -5.58
N LEU A 98 8.35 21.27 -6.71
CA LEU A 98 8.23 19.90 -7.22
C LEU A 98 9.60 19.36 -7.66
N ALA A 99 9.91 18.12 -7.29
CA ALA A 99 11.15 17.42 -7.64
C ALA A 99 10.86 15.99 -8.10
N THR A 100 11.72 15.39 -8.93
CA THR A 100 11.50 14.01 -9.38
C THR A 100 11.68 13.02 -8.24
N LEU A 101 11.09 11.82 -8.36
CA LEU A 101 11.25 10.75 -7.38
C LEU A 101 12.74 10.40 -7.17
N SER A 102 13.49 10.27 -8.27
CA SER A 102 14.91 9.92 -8.27
C SER A 102 15.76 10.96 -7.53
N GLN A 103 15.51 12.25 -7.76
CA GLN A 103 16.20 13.35 -7.05
C GLN A 103 15.94 13.28 -5.54
N GLN A 104 14.69 13.07 -5.14
CA GLN A 104 14.31 12.99 -3.72
C GLN A 104 14.90 11.74 -3.05
N ALA A 105 14.86 10.58 -3.73
CA ALA A 105 15.44 9.34 -3.24
C ALA A 105 16.96 9.43 -3.05
N GLN A 106 17.67 9.98 -4.03
CA GLN A 106 19.13 10.16 -3.98
C GLN A 106 19.54 11.14 -2.88
N ALA A 107 18.84 12.27 -2.76
CA ALA A 107 19.10 13.25 -1.71
C ALA A 107 18.87 12.68 -0.30
N ALA A 108 17.93 11.75 -0.15
CA ALA A 108 17.64 11.06 1.10
C ALA A 108 18.58 9.87 1.38
N GLY A 109 19.47 9.51 0.45
CA GLY A 109 20.31 8.30 0.56
C GLY A 109 19.47 7.01 0.59
N ALA A 110 18.31 7.00 -0.07
CA ALA A 110 17.36 5.90 0.00
C ALA A 110 17.78 4.71 -0.87
N ILE A 111 17.55 3.49 -0.38
CA ILE A 111 17.66 2.27 -1.18
C ILE A 111 16.42 2.06 -2.05
N ALA A 112 15.24 2.51 -1.58
CA ALA A 112 14.00 2.47 -2.33
C ALA A 112 13.16 3.73 -2.08
N ALA A 113 12.32 4.11 -3.04
CA ALA A 113 11.33 5.16 -2.84
C ALA A 113 10.11 4.98 -3.73
N ILE A 114 8.94 5.46 -3.29
CA ILE A 114 7.71 5.52 -4.08
C ILE A 114 7.10 6.92 -3.97
N ASN A 115 6.45 7.38 -5.03
CA ASN A 115 5.65 8.61 -4.95
C ASN A 115 4.52 8.45 -3.91
N ALA A 116 4.15 9.52 -3.21
CA ALA A 116 3.23 9.43 -2.08
C ALA A 116 1.96 10.30 -2.23
N GLY A 117 1.91 11.47 -1.60
CA GLY A 117 0.68 12.25 -1.45
C GLY A 117 0.24 12.98 -2.72
N PHE A 118 -1.06 13.27 -2.78
CA PHE A 118 -1.65 14.06 -3.87
C PHE A 118 -1.32 15.55 -3.74
N PHE A 119 -1.18 16.21 -4.88
CA PHE A 119 -0.99 17.66 -4.99
C PHE A 119 -1.77 18.23 -6.17
N ASP A 120 -2.06 19.52 -6.12
CA ASP A 120 -2.68 20.24 -7.21
C ASP A 120 -1.60 20.70 -8.21
N PRO A 121 -1.61 20.23 -9.46
CA PRO A 121 -0.60 20.60 -10.45
C PRO A 121 -0.66 22.07 -10.87
N GLN A 122 -1.76 22.79 -10.64
CA GLN A 122 -1.90 24.18 -11.08
C GLN A 122 -1.20 25.15 -10.15
N ASN A 123 -1.12 24.85 -8.86
CA ASN A 123 -0.49 25.71 -7.85
C ASN A 123 0.62 25.03 -7.04
N GLY A 124 0.85 23.73 -7.24
CA GLY A 124 1.87 22.95 -6.55
C GLY A 124 1.60 22.72 -5.06
N LEU A 125 0.41 23.07 -4.56
CA LEU A 125 0.02 22.88 -3.17
C LEU A 125 -0.55 21.49 -2.95
N THR A 126 -0.35 20.95 -1.75
CA THR A 126 -0.85 19.62 -1.39
C THR A 126 -2.39 19.58 -1.37
N THR A 127 -2.95 18.38 -1.56
CA THR A 127 -4.36 18.09 -1.23
C THR A 127 -4.49 17.10 -0.07
N SER A 128 -3.38 16.79 0.60
CA SER A 128 -3.27 15.89 1.73
C SER A 128 -2.34 16.46 2.81
N PHE A 129 -2.46 16.01 4.06
CA PHE A 129 -1.49 16.37 5.10
C PHE A 129 -0.13 15.72 4.84
N VAL A 130 0.93 16.48 5.11
CA VAL A 130 2.31 15.96 5.19
C VAL A 130 2.89 16.42 6.52
N ILE A 131 3.27 15.47 7.36
CA ILE A 131 3.95 15.71 8.64
C ILE A 131 5.31 15.03 8.55
N VAL A 132 6.37 15.76 8.94
CA VAL A 132 7.73 15.23 9.03
C VAL A 132 8.30 15.67 10.37
N ASP A 133 8.89 14.73 11.12
CA ASP A 133 9.45 14.96 12.46
C ASP A 133 8.43 15.64 13.42
N GLY A 134 7.15 15.27 13.30
CA GLY A 134 6.04 15.82 14.09
C GLY A 134 5.59 17.23 13.69
N ALA A 135 6.21 17.85 12.69
CA ALA A 135 5.84 19.17 12.18
C ALA A 135 4.98 19.07 10.91
N ILE A 136 3.91 19.85 10.83
CA ILE A 136 3.09 19.94 9.61
C ILE A 136 3.88 20.70 8.55
N MET A 137 4.33 20.00 7.52
CA MET A 137 5.09 20.56 6.41
C MET A 137 4.19 21.00 5.27
N ALA A 138 3.07 20.31 5.08
CA ALA A 138 2.06 20.70 4.10
C ALA A 138 0.64 20.46 4.64
N ASP A 139 -0.20 21.47 4.52
CA ASP A 139 -1.57 21.46 5.02
C ASP A 139 -2.57 21.68 3.86
N PRO A 140 -3.47 20.72 3.57
CA PRO A 140 -4.45 20.86 2.49
C PRO A 140 -5.42 22.03 2.72
N ARG A 141 -5.58 22.51 3.95
CA ARG A 141 -6.40 23.67 4.30
C ARG A 141 -5.82 24.98 3.76
N GLN A 142 -4.55 24.98 3.34
CA GLN A 142 -3.89 26.12 2.71
C GLN A 142 -4.05 26.12 1.18
N ASN A 143 -4.69 25.10 0.60
CA ASN A 143 -4.92 25.03 -0.83
C ASN A 143 -6.29 25.65 -1.20
N PRO A 144 -6.35 26.89 -1.75
CA PRO A 144 -7.63 27.55 -2.04
C PRO A 144 -8.43 26.81 -3.11
N ARG A 145 -7.75 26.16 -4.07
CA ARG A 145 -8.43 25.35 -5.11
C ARG A 145 -9.11 24.11 -4.57
N LEU A 146 -8.72 23.67 -3.36
CA LEU A 146 -9.41 22.61 -2.62
C LEU A 146 -10.51 23.19 -1.73
N ILE A 147 -10.16 24.16 -0.88
CA ILE A 147 -11.04 24.66 0.20
C ILE A 147 -12.17 25.55 -0.32
N GLU A 148 -11.93 26.35 -1.35
CA GLU A 148 -12.92 27.28 -1.90
C GLU A 148 -13.76 26.64 -3.02
N ASN A 149 -13.52 25.36 -3.33
CA ASN A 149 -14.21 24.68 -4.42
C ASN A 149 -15.68 24.40 -4.04
N PRO A 150 -16.66 25.00 -4.74
CA PRO A 150 -18.08 24.85 -4.41
C PRO A 150 -18.56 23.39 -4.53
N ASP A 151 -17.97 22.60 -5.43
CA ASP A 151 -18.34 21.19 -5.66
C ASP A 151 -17.88 20.27 -4.52
N LEU A 152 -16.95 20.73 -3.67
CA LEU A 152 -16.36 19.91 -2.61
C LEU A 152 -16.89 20.24 -1.22
N GLN A 153 -17.64 21.34 -1.05
CA GLN A 153 -18.00 21.89 0.27
C GLN A 153 -18.66 20.86 1.19
N THR A 154 -19.57 20.04 0.66
CA THR A 154 -20.30 19.03 1.45
C THR A 154 -19.44 17.84 1.86
N ILE A 155 -18.33 17.60 1.16
CA ILE A 155 -17.42 16.46 1.39
C ILE A 155 -16.05 16.89 1.92
N LEU A 156 -15.82 18.19 2.13
CA LEU A 156 -14.58 18.71 2.72
C LEU A 156 -14.21 18.03 4.05
N PRO A 157 -15.13 17.77 4.99
CA PRO A 157 -14.79 17.04 6.22
C PRO A 157 -14.23 15.64 5.95
N ALA A 158 -14.78 14.92 4.96
CA ALA A 158 -14.26 13.61 4.54
C ALA A 158 -12.88 13.74 3.88
N ILE A 159 -12.68 14.76 3.03
CA ILE A 159 -11.40 15.02 2.37
C ILE A 159 -10.29 15.35 3.38
N LEU A 160 -10.59 16.18 4.38
CA LEU A 160 -9.64 16.57 5.42
C LEU A 160 -9.39 15.47 6.46
N ASN A 161 -10.16 14.38 6.42
CA ASN A 161 -10.00 13.21 7.28
C ASN A 161 -9.69 11.93 6.49
N ARG A 162 -9.06 12.07 5.33
CA ARG A 162 -8.66 10.92 4.49
C ARG A 162 -7.64 10.02 5.17
N SER A 163 -7.51 8.83 4.61
CA SER A 163 -6.52 7.85 5.04
C SER A 163 -5.10 8.32 4.69
N GLU A 164 -4.19 8.02 5.59
CA GLU A 164 -2.79 8.42 5.54
C GLU A 164 -1.89 7.28 6.02
N PHE A 165 -0.67 7.24 5.47
CA PHE A 165 0.37 6.35 5.98
C PHE A 165 1.07 7.07 7.14
N ARG A 166 1.20 6.39 8.27
CA ARG A 166 1.73 6.94 9.52
C ARG A 166 2.94 6.15 9.97
N ILE A 167 3.96 6.88 10.41
CA ILE A 167 5.16 6.32 11.02
C ILE A 167 5.18 6.80 12.46
N TYR A 168 5.27 5.85 13.38
CA TYR A 168 5.31 6.10 14.81
C TYR A 168 6.66 5.73 15.40
N ASN A 169 7.04 6.42 16.47
CA ASN A 169 8.08 5.97 17.37
C ASN A 169 7.42 5.49 18.67
N CYS A 170 7.51 4.19 18.93
CA CYS A 170 6.94 3.48 20.07
C CYS A 170 8.05 2.99 21.00
N ALA A 171 7.68 2.43 22.16
CA ALA A 171 8.65 1.91 23.13
C ALA A 171 9.51 0.76 22.55
N ASP A 172 8.92 -0.06 21.68
CA ASP A 172 9.55 -1.25 21.10
C ASP A 172 10.16 -1.00 19.71
N GLY A 173 10.16 0.26 19.24
CA GLY A 173 10.75 0.68 17.97
C GLY A 173 9.80 1.46 17.07
N VAL A 174 10.13 1.49 15.78
CA VAL A 174 9.32 2.16 14.75
C VAL A 174 8.16 1.27 14.37
N GLU A 175 6.95 1.84 14.34
CA GLU A 175 5.74 1.15 13.88
C GLU A 175 5.08 1.92 12.73
N TYR A 176 4.37 1.19 11.88
CA TYR A 176 3.66 1.73 10.72
C TYR A 176 2.17 1.43 10.82
N ASP A 177 1.33 2.40 10.44
CA ASP A 177 -0.10 2.14 10.28
C ASP A 177 -0.70 2.93 9.12
N ILE A 178 -1.88 2.47 8.67
CA ILE A 178 -2.77 3.21 7.78
C ILE A 178 -4.03 3.54 8.57
N ALA A 179 -4.31 4.83 8.71
CA ALA A 179 -5.46 5.33 9.46
C ALA A 179 -5.96 6.65 8.87
N THR A 180 -7.15 7.11 9.28
CA THR A 180 -7.64 8.45 8.92
C THR A 180 -6.89 9.55 9.67
N HIS A 181 -6.79 10.76 9.12
CA HIS A 181 -6.06 11.88 9.73
C HIS A 181 -6.42 12.17 11.20
N GLY A 182 -7.69 12.07 11.55
CA GLY A 182 -8.19 12.30 12.91
C GLY A 182 -8.10 11.08 13.83
N ALA A 183 -7.59 9.93 13.37
CA ALA A 183 -7.48 8.74 14.19
C ALA A 183 -6.50 8.97 15.36
N PRO A 184 -6.81 8.44 16.56
CA PRO A 184 -5.96 8.62 17.73
C PRO A 184 -4.58 7.99 17.53
N ILE A 185 -3.58 8.58 18.17
CA ILE A 185 -2.22 8.01 18.23
C ILE A 185 -2.22 6.89 19.29
N PRO A 186 -1.79 5.67 18.97
CA PRO A 186 -1.68 4.59 19.95
C PRO A 186 -0.73 4.97 21.08
N ALA A 187 -1.08 4.70 22.33
CA ALA A 187 -0.14 4.83 23.46
C ALA A 187 0.69 3.54 23.59
N PRO A 188 2.01 3.62 23.91
CA PRO A 188 2.81 4.79 24.28
C PRO A 188 3.57 5.42 23.08
N CYS A 189 3.00 5.41 21.88
CA CYS A 189 3.67 5.89 20.67
C CYS A 189 3.55 7.40 20.48
N THR A 190 4.47 7.93 19.69
CA THR A 190 4.44 9.29 19.15
C THR A 190 4.37 9.24 17.64
N LEU A 191 3.55 10.10 17.04
CA LEU A 191 3.43 10.20 15.59
C LEU A 191 4.57 11.07 15.04
N VAL A 192 5.40 10.50 14.17
CA VAL A 192 6.61 11.14 13.64
C VAL A 192 6.35 11.68 12.24
N ASP A 193 6.04 10.79 11.30
CA ASP A 193 5.81 11.16 9.91
C ASP A 193 4.40 10.74 9.46
N VAL A 194 3.83 11.55 8.57
CA VAL A 194 2.54 11.31 7.93
C VAL A 194 2.61 11.71 6.48
N VAL A 195 2.08 10.86 5.61
CA VAL A 195 1.70 11.27 4.26
C VAL A 195 0.28 10.83 3.94
N GLY A 196 -0.60 11.81 3.79
CA GLY A 196 -1.98 11.59 3.39
C GLY A 196 -2.09 11.26 1.90
N ALA A 197 -2.96 10.32 1.57
CA ALA A 197 -3.26 9.99 0.19
C ALA A 197 -4.71 9.50 0.08
N GLY A 198 -4.88 8.18 -0.08
CA GLY A 198 -6.18 7.54 -0.11
C GLY A 198 -6.70 7.24 -1.52
N PRO A 199 -7.79 6.47 -1.61
CA PRO A 199 -8.48 5.84 -0.49
C PRO A 199 -7.69 4.66 0.11
N GLN A 200 -8.05 4.25 1.31
CA GLN A 200 -7.68 2.92 1.81
C GLN A 200 -8.23 1.85 0.86
N LEU A 201 -7.40 0.86 0.55
CA LEU A 201 -7.69 -0.26 -0.35
C LEU A 201 -8.06 -1.53 0.43
N LEU A 202 -7.35 -1.80 1.53
CA LEU A 202 -7.55 -2.96 2.39
C LEU A 202 -7.68 -2.54 3.86
N PRO A 203 -8.51 -3.22 4.67
CA PRO A 203 -9.28 -4.44 4.33
C PRO A 203 -10.54 -4.19 3.49
N ALA A 204 -10.90 -2.93 3.26
CA ALA A 204 -11.99 -2.53 2.39
C ALA A 204 -11.64 -1.24 1.65
N LEU A 205 -12.19 -1.08 0.44
CA LEU A 205 -12.04 0.11 -0.37
C LEU A 205 -12.94 1.24 0.16
N THR A 206 -12.34 2.30 0.68
CA THR A 206 -13.04 3.41 1.39
C THR A 206 -13.27 4.65 0.52
N GLY A 207 -13.27 4.50 -0.81
CA GLY A 207 -13.30 5.65 -1.70
C GLY A 207 -14.58 6.48 -1.63
N TYR A 208 -15.69 5.94 -1.14
CA TYR A 208 -16.90 6.73 -0.89
C TYR A 208 -16.79 7.53 0.41
N GLU A 209 -16.36 6.88 1.49
CA GLU A 209 -16.17 7.44 2.83
C GLU A 209 -15.16 8.58 2.83
N GLU A 210 -14.10 8.45 2.02
CA GLU A 210 -13.03 9.43 1.87
C GLU A 210 -13.34 10.51 0.82
N GLY A 211 -14.55 10.49 0.27
CA GLY A 211 -14.97 11.45 -0.75
C GLY A 211 -14.03 11.42 -1.96
N PHE A 212 -13.68 10.23 -2.48
CA PHE A 212 -13.11 10.02 -3.83
C PHE A 212 -14.20 9.63 -4.84
N MET A 213 -15.27 9.01 -4.36
CA MET A 213 -16.42 8.57 -5.14
C MET A 213 -17.72 9.15 -4.58
N ALA A 214 -18.69 9.40 -5.46
CA ALA A 214 -20.06 9.71 -5.09
C ALA A 214 -21.02 9.30 -6.21
N ASP A 215 -22.18 8.78 -5.82
CA ASP A 215 -23.27 8.43 -6.72
C ASP A 215 -24.48 9.34 -6.43
N ASN A 216 -25.33 9.59 -7.44
CA ASN A 216 -26.59 10.29 -7.24
C ASN A 216 -27.67 9.35 -6.67
N ASN A 217 -28.85 9.90 -6.37
CA ASN A 217 -29.98 9.12 -5.85
C ASN A 217 -30.50 8.04 -6.82
N ALA A 218 -30.14 8.10 -8.10
CA ALA A 218 -30.46 7.08 -9.09
C ALA A 218 -29.38 5.97 -9.18
N GLY A 219 -28.33 6.04 -8.36
CA GLY A 219 -27.21 5.10 -8.35
C GLY A 219 -26.18 5.34 -9.46
N GLU A 220 -26.22 6.50 -10.13
CA GLU A 220 -25.25 6.83 -11.18
C GLU A 220 -24.03 7.53 -10.58
N ARG A 221 -22.83 7.12 -11.02
CA ARG A 221 -21.56 7.74 -10.63
C ARG A 221 -21.51 9.20 -11.08
N VAL A 222 -21.54 10.13 -10.12
CA VAL A 222 -21.41 11.58 -10.37
C VAL A 222 -20.02 12.11 -10.04
N ARG A 223 -19.24 11.36 -9.26
CA ARG A 223 -17.86 11.72 -8.94
C ARG A 223 -16.99 10.49 -8.84
N ASP A 224 -15.90 10.46 -9.59
CA ASP A 224 -14.81 9.49 -9.45
C ASP A 224 -13.50 10.23 -9.67
N ALA A 225 -12.90 10.72 -8.59
CA ALA A 225 -11.73 11.60 -8.67
C ALA A 225 -10.47 10.88 -9.18
N LEU A 226 -10.43 9.55 -9.11
CA LEU A 226 -9.25 8.74 -9.43
C LEU A 226 -9.45 7.81 -10.64
N GLY A 227 -10.64 7.83 -11.26
CA GLY A 227 -11.04 6.87 -12.27
C GLY A 227 -10.93 5.43 -11.73
N SER A 228 -11.56 5.16 -10.58
CA SER A 228 -11.36 3.94 -9.80
C SER A 228 -11.67 2.65 -10.55
N GLN A 229 -12.59 2.72 -11.51
CA GLN A 229 -13.05 1.61 -12.33
C GLN A 229 -12.25 1.41 -13.63
N TRP A 230 -11.29 2.30 -13.93
CA TRP A 230 -10.52 2.27 -15.17
C TRP A 230 -9.07 1.83 -14.90
N PRO A 231 -8.50 0.97 -15.76
CA PRO A 231 -7.07 0.67 -15.74
C PRO A 231 -6.25 1.95 -15.85
N ASN A 232 -5.27 2.11 -14.96
CA ASN A 232 -4.34 3.22 -14.97
C ASN A 232 -3.04 2.81 -14.25
N ALA A 233 -2.01 3.64 -14.37
CA ALA A 233 -0.86 3.54 -13.48
C ALA A 233 -1.29 3.84 -12.03
N ARG A 234 -0.89 2.97 -11.09
CA ARG A 234 -1.27 3.07 -9.67
C ARG A 234 -0.03 2.94 -8.79
N SER A 235 -0.06 3.60 -7.65
CA SER A 235 0.93 3.45 -6.58
C SER A 235 0.20 3.11 -5.29
N ALA A 236 0.78 2.25 -4.47
CA ALA A 236 0.21 1.91 -3.17
C ALA A 236 1.31 1.53 -2.17
N VAL A 237 0.97 1.71 -0.89
CA VAL A 237 1.72 1.14 0.24
C VAL A 237 0.82 0.17 0.99
N GLY A 238 1.38 -0.97 1.39
CA GLY A 238 0.71 -2.03 2.12
C GLY A 238 1.46 -2.43 3.38
N LEU A 239 0.72 -2.94 4.36
CA LEU A 239 1.22 -3.50 5.60
C LEU A 239 0.75 -4.95 5.71
N LYS A 240 1.67 -5.85 6.04
CA LYS A 240 1.35 -7.24 6.43
C LYS A 240 1.18 -7.32 7.94
N ALA A 241 0.56 -8.41 8.41
CA ALA A 241 0.32 -8.64 9.83
C ALA A 241 1.61 -8.77 10.67
N ASP A 242 2.73 -9.13 10.05
CA ASP A 242 4.03 -9.26 10.72
C ASP A 242 4.81 -7.95 10.83
N GLY A 243 4.28 -6.83 10.30
CA GLY A 243 4.97 -5.54 10.26
C GLY A 243 5.74 -5.25 8.96
N THR A 244 5.75 -6.19 8.02
CA THR A 244 6.36 -5.98 6.70
C THR A 244 5.63 -4.88 5.92
N VAL A 245 6.40 -3.94 5.37
CA VAL A 245 5.89 -2.91 4.46
C VAL A 245 6.06 -3.35 3.01
N VAL A 246 5.06 -3.08 2.17
CA VAL A 246 5.06 -3.40 0.74
C VAL A 246 4.80 -2.10 -0.04
N LEU A 247 5.77 -1.66 -0.84
CA LEU A 247 5.60 -0.57 -1.81
C LEU A 247 5.31 -1.20 -3.17
N ALA A 248 4.28 -0.75 -3.87
CA ALA A 248 3.94 -1.33 -5.16
C ALA A 248 3.48 -0.27 -6.15
N ILE A 249 3.98 -0.37 -7.39
CA ILE A 249 3.44 0.36 -8.53
C ILE A 249 2.92 -0.60 -9.59
N ALA A 250 1.77 -0.29 -10.16
CA ALA A 250 1.26 -0.93 -11.37
C ALA A 250 1.52 -0.01 -12.56
N THR A 251 2.23 -0.51 -13.58
CA THR A 251 2.60 0.26 -14.77
C THR A 251 1.62 0.04 -15.92
N GLN A 252 1.58 0.99 -16.85
CA GLN A 252 0.95 0.83 -18.14
C GLN A 252 1.85 0.00 -19.07
N LEU A 253 1.21 -0.84 -19.89
CA LEU A 253 1.87 -1.51 -21.00
C LEU A 253 1.76 -0.64 -22.26
N ARG A 254 2.74 -0.77 -23.15
CA ARG A 254 2.65 -0.25 -24.52
C ARG A 254 1.61 -1.06 -25.30
N ASP A 255 0.38 -0.58 -25.30
CA ASP A 255 -0.73 -1.12 -26.09
C ASP A 255 -1.55 0.06 -26.63
N ALA A 256 -1.56 0.23 -27.95
CA ALA A 256 -2.25 1.35 -28.61
C ALA A 256 -3.77 1.18 -28.63
N ASP A 257 -4.26 -0.04 -28.40
CA ASP A 257 -5.66 -0.40 -28.64
C ASP A 257 -6.48 -0.54 -27.34
N ARG A 258 -5.83 -0.49 -26.16
CA ARG A 258 -6.53 -0.55 -24.86
C ARG A 258 -5.86 0.28 -23.78
N ALA A 259 -6.65 0.71 -22.79
CA ALA A 259 -6.13 1.22 -21.53
C ALA A 259 -5.54 0.08 -20.67
N THR A 260 -4.28 0.23 -20.27
CA THR A 260 -3.52 -0.73 -19.44
C THR A 260 -3.27 -0.18 -18.03
N GLY A 261 -2.74 -1.02 -17.15
CA GLY A 261 -2.61 -0.77 -15.71
C GLY A 261 -3.68 -1.52 -14.92
N LEU A 262 -3.93 -1.06 -13.69
CA LEU A 262 -4.91 -1.67 -12.78
C LEU A 262 -5.99 -0.68 -12.36
N THR A 263 -7.20 -1.20 -12.14
CA THR A 263 -8.24 -0.52 -11.34
C THR A 263 -7.87 -0.50 -9.87
N LEU A 264 -8.55 0.32 -9.04
CA LEU A 264 -8.29 0.30 -7.59
C LEU A 264 -8.61 -1.06 -6.96
N ALA A 265 -9.68 -1.71 -7.41
CA ALA A 265 -10.07 -3.02 -6.92
C ALA A 265 -9.02 -4.10 -7.27
N GLN A 266 -8.50 -4.08 -8.50
CA GLN A 266 -7.44 -5.00 -8.91
C GLN A 266 -6.13 -4.76 -8.16
N MET A 267 -5.78 -3.50 -7.86
CA MET A 267 -4.63 -3.18 -7.02
C MET A 267 -4.80 -3.74 -5.60
N ALA A 268 -5.99 -3.58 -5.01
CA ALA A 268 -6.32 -4.14 -3.71
C ALA A 268 -6.23 -5.68 -3.69
N GLU A 269 -6.79 -6.34 -4.71
CA GLU A 269 -6.73 -7.80 -4.87
C GLU A 269 -5.29 -8.30 -5.04
N PHE A 270 -4.49 -7.60 -5.85
CA PHE A 270 -3.06 -7.92 -6.01
C PHE A 270 -2.32 -7.83 -4.67
N LEU A 271 -2.47 -6.73 -3.92
CA LEU A 271 -1.82 -6.58 -2.61
C LEU A 271 -2.28 -7.66 -1.61
N ALA A 272 -3.58 -7.96 -1.58
CA ALA A 272 -4.12 -9.02 -0.74
C ALA A 272 -3.49 -10.39 -1.07
N SER A 273 -3.24 -10.67 -2.36
CA SER A 273 -2.56 -11.91 -2.79
C SER A 273 -1.12 -12.03 -2.28
N LEU A 274 -0.47 -10.91 -1.92
CA LEU A 274 0.86 -10.87 -1.31
C LEU A 274 0.83 -10.99 0.23
N GLY A 275 -0.36 -11.16 0.83
CA GLY A 275 -0.56 -11.23 2.27
C GLY A 275 -0.66 -9.85 2.96
N VAL A 276 -0.86 -8.78 2.20
CA VAL A 276 -1.11 -7.44 2.75
C VAL A 276 -2.49 -7.41 3.41
N THR A 277 -2.57 -6.85 4.61
CA THR A 277 -3.81 -6.79 5.41
C THR A 277 -4.37 -5.36 5.52
N LYS A 278 -3.52 -4.34 5.45
CA LYS A 278 -3.91 -2.93 5.27
C LYS A 278 -3.19 -2.35 4.07
N ALA A 279 -3.88 -1.57 3.25
CA ALA A 279 -3.28 -0.96 2.07
C ALA A 279 -3.87 0.41 1.79
N LEU A 280 -3.04 1.32 1.32
CA LEU A 280 -3.38 2.70 1.01
C LEU A 280 -3.01 2.99 -0.45
N ASN A 281 -3.96 3.52 -1.20
CA ASN A 281 -3.67 4.08 -2.51
C ASN A 281 -2.89 5.39 -2.36
N LEU A 282 -1.84 5.54 -3.17
CA LEU A 282 -1.02 6.76 -3.29
C LEU A 282 -1.37 7.51 -4.58
N ASP A 283 -0.71 8.65 -4.83
CA ASP A 283 -0.90 9.39 -6.08
C ASP A 283 -0.58 8.49 -7.30
N GLY A 284 -1.36 8.64 -8.37
CA GLY A 284 -1.35 7.70 -9.49
C GLY A 284 -0.98 8.36 -10.82
N GLY A 285 -1.26 7.64 -11.90
CA GLY A 285 -1.07 8.17 -13.25
C GLY A 285 0.37 8.59 -13.49
N SER A 286 0.59 9.82 -13.98
CA SER A 286 1.94 10.32 -14.29
C SER A 286 2.84 10.45 -13.06
N SER A 287 2.28 10.47 -11.86
CA SER A 287 3.07 10.53 -10.62
C SER A 287 3.60 9.15 -10.21
N THR A 288 3.02 8.06 -10.74
CA THR A 288 3.41 6.69 -10.39
C THR A 288 4.86 6.45 -10.78
N ALA A 289 5.71 6.24 -9.78
CA ALA A 289 7.09 5.84 -9.96
C ALA A 289 7.61 5.09 -8.73
N LEU A 290 8.54 4.17 -8.95
CA LEU A 290 9.23 3.39 -7.92
C LEU A 290 10.72 3.43 -8.20
N TYR A 291 11.49 3.85 -7.22
CA TYR A 291 12.94 3.85 -7.24
C TYR A 291 13.44 2.67 -6.41
N PHE A 292 14.43 1.93 -6.93
CA PHE A 292 15.14 0.89 -6.20
C PHE A 292 16.58 0.81 -6.70
N ASP A 293 17.54 0.90 -5.78
CA ASP A 293 18.98 0.71 -6.03
C ASP A 293 19.52 1.46 -7.25
N GLY A 294 19.21 2.75 -7.35
CA GLY A 294 19.68 3.63 -8.44
C GLY A 294 18.84 3.58 -9.72
N HIS A 295 17.89 2.66 -9.84
CA HIS A 295 16.97 2.56 -10.98
C HIS A 295 15.59 3.12 -10.64
N THR A 296 14.87 3.66 -11.63
CA THR A 296 13.48 4.14 -11.47
C THR A 296 12.57 3.54 -12.54
N ASP A 297 11.51 2.88 -12.08
CA ASP A 297 10.41 2.43 -12.92
C ASP A 297 9.30 3.48 -12.90
N PHE A 298 8.87 3.93 -14.08
CA PHE A 298 7.77 4.88 -14.24
C PHE A 298 6.48 4.16 -14.64
N GLY A 299 5.38 4.53 -14.01
CA GLY A 299 4.11 3.84 -14.19
C GLY A 299 3.34 4.26 -15.44
N LYS A 300 3.46 5.50 -15.90
CA LYS A 300 2.66 6.03 -17.01
C LYS A 300 3.50 6.22 -18.27
N LEU A 301 2.86 6.00 -19.41
CA LEU A 301 3.43 6.24 -20.73
C LEU A 301 2.78 7.46 -21.39
N ASP A 302 3.53 8.15 -22.25
CA ASP A 302 3.00 9.17 -23.16
C ASP A 302 2.34 8.54 -24.41
N ALA A 303 1.90 9.38 -25.35
CA ALA A 303 1.21 8.93 -26.56
C ALA A 303 2.12 8.10 -27.48
N GLU A 304 3.43 8.32 -27.41
CA GLU A 304 4.47 7.63 -28.16
C GLU A 304 4.94 6.34 -27.43
N GLY A 305 4.42 6.07 -26.23
CA GLY A 305 4.77 4.92 -25.42
C GLY A 305 6.07 5.10 -24.62
N ALA A 306 6.62 6.31 -24.52
CA ALA A 306 7.76 6.59 -23.67
C ALA A 306 7.34 6.80 -22.21
N PRO A 307 8.18 6.41 -21.23
CA PRO A 307 7.87 6.61 -19.81
C PRO A 307 7.81 8.10 -19.45
N ILE A 308 6.83 8.48 -18.63
CA ILE A 308 6.66 9.85 -18.13
C ILE A 308 7.33 9.97 -16.76
N GLU A 309 8.36 10.80 -16.67
CA GLU A 309 8.88 11.29 -15.40
C GLU A 309 8.18 12.59 -15.01
N ARG A 310 7.59 12.62 -13.81
CA ARG A 310 6.86 13.79 -13.30
C ARG A 310 7.50 14.29 -12.00
N PRO A 311 7.77 15.60 -11.88
CA PRO A 311 8.05 16.23 -10.61
C PRO A 311 6.84 16.11 -9.66
N ILE A 312 7.11 15.66 -8.43
CA ILE A 312 6.11 15.36 -7.39
C ILE A 312 6.47 16.06 -6.08
N LYS A 313 5.52 16.10 -5.14
CA LYS A 313 5.60 16.88 -3.91
C LYS A 313 6.10 16.10 -2.69
N SER A 314 5.77 14.81 -2.62
CA SER A 314 6.16 13.95 -1.51
C SER A 314 6.39 12.51 -1.94
N VAL A 315 7.28 11.85 -1.23
CA VAL A 315 7.70 10.47 -1.48
C VAL A 315 7.84 9.73 -0.14
N LEU A 316 7.59 8.42 -0.18
CA LEU A 316 7.98 7.51 0.89
C LEU A 316 9.32 6.90 0.51
N VAL A 317 10.32 7.04 1.37
CA VAL A 317 11.67 6.47 1.16
C VAL A 317 11.93 5.34 2.15
N VAL A 318 12.76 4.40 1.74
CA VAL A 318 13.34 3.34 2.58
C VAL A 318 14.83 3.68 2.74
N ARG A 319 15.27 3.91 3.98
CA ARG A 319 16.64 4.29 4.31
C ARG A 319 17.08 3.75 5.67
#